data_AF-A0A671F4D8-F1
#
_entry.id   AF-A0A671F4D8-F1
#
_cell.length_a   1.000
_cell.length_b   1.000
_cell.length_c   1.000
_cell.angle_alpha   90.00
_cell.angle_beta   90.00
_cell.angle_gamma   90.00
#
_symmetry.space_group_name_H-M   'P 1'
#
loop_
_entity.id
_entity.type
_entity.pdbx_description
1 polymer ?
#
loop_
_entity_poly.entity_id
_entity_poly.type
_entity_poly.pdbx_seq_one_letter_code
_entity_poly.pdbx_strand_id
1 'polypeptide(L)'
;ETFDDLKSKTMKDQPDHKPNGETAKGLHFLSSRCWCPVAVTLGILCLGLLVTIIILIMQLSQVSDLLKQQQANLTHQENIREGQSLAQKQEERTSQELQSELKEMIETLAQKLEEKSKEQMELHYQNLNLQEALKKAANFSGPCPQDWLWHEEHCYRFSSSSFNWERSQENCLSLDAQMLKINSTDDLEFIKQASAHSNFPFWTGLSQRNPSYAWLWEDGSPLMSHVFRLQGAVFQKYPSGTCAYIQRGAVFAENCILNAFSICQKKATLLRAQ
;
A
#
# COMPACT_ATOMS: atom_id res chain seq x y z
N GLU A 1 -59.35 15.84 11.67
CA GLU A 1 -59.60 16.48 12.97
C GLU A 1 -59.51 17.99 12.74
N THR A 2 -60.66 18.64 12.53
CA THR A 2 -61.35 19.50 13.51
C THR A 2 -60.50 20.72 13.86
N PHE A 3 -60.96 21.96 13.70
CA PHE A 3 -62.26 22.44 14.18
C PHE A 3 -62.62 23.78 13.52
N ASP A 4 -63.92 23.94 13.29
CA ASP A 4 -64.67 25.06 12.73
C ASP A 4 -64.67 26.34 13.60
N ASP A 5 -65.42 27.31 13.07
CA ASP A 5 -66.24 28.33 13.74
C ASP A 5 -65.62 29.72 14.00
N LEU A 6 -66.33 30.86 13.99
CA LEU A 6 -67.66 31.29 13.55
C LEU A 6 -67.83 32.73 14.09
N LYS A 7 -68.30 33.68 13.27
CA LYS A 7 -69.08 34.87 13.70
C LYS A 7 -69.57 35.58 12.43
N SER A 8 -70.81 35.57 11.98
CA SER A 8 -72.16 35.63 12.57
C SER A 8 -72.56 37.00 13.17
N LYS A 9 -73.54 37.63 12.46
CA LYS A 9 -74.74 38.33 12.98
C LYS A 9 -74.51 39.70 13.68
N THR A 10 -75.32 40.77 13.52
CA THR A 10 -76.75 40.90 13.16
C THR A 10 -77.10 42.35 12.74
N MET A 11 -78.22 42.43 12.03
CA MET A 11 -79.06 43.56 11.58
C MET A 11 -79.90 44.22 12.70
N LYS A 12 -80.59 45.33 12.37
CA LYS A 12 -81.65 46.12 13.07
C LYS A 12 -81.16 47.37 13.83
N ASP A 13 -81.86 48.51 13.89
CA ASP A 13 -83.19 48.95 13.43
C ASP A 13 -83.17 50.50 13.42
N GLN A 14 -83.99 51.13 12.58
CA GLN A 14 -84.51 52.51 12.73
C GLN A 14 -86.01 52.32 12.98
N PRO A 15 -86.69 53.01 13.93
CA PRO A 15 -87.29 54.30 13.58
C PRO A 15 -87.63 55.30 14.73
N ASP A 16 -87.83 56.55 14.28
CA ASP A 16 -88.86 57.55 14.60
C ASP A 16 -89.17 58.20 15.97
N HIS A 17 -89.50 59.49 15.81
CA HIS A 17 -90.33 60.44 16.60
C HIS A 17 -89.76 61.04 17.91
N LYS A 18 -89.37 62.34 18.02
CA LYS A 18 -90.07 63.65 17.83
C LYS A 18 -91.14 63.94 18.94
N PRO A 19 -91.57 65.18 19.21
CA PRO A 19 -90.93 66.38 19.80
C PRO A 19 -91.67 66.92 21.06
N ASN A 20 -91.20 68.02 21.64
CA ASN A 20 -92.02 69.14 22.16
C ASN A 20 -91.09 70.37 22.26
N GLY A 21 -91.34 71.54 21.67
CA GLY A 21 -92.57 72.36 21.74
C GLY A 21 -92.51 73.18 23.05
N GLU A 22 -92.63 74.50 23.15
CA GLU A 22 -92.98 75.65 22.30
C GLU A 22 -92.49 76.91 23.09
N THR A 23 -92.23 78.11 22.55
CA THR A 23 -93.15 79.13 22.01
C THR A 23 -92.28 80.37 21.65
N ALA A 24 -92.34 80.92 20.43
CA ALA A 24 -93.19 82.04 19.96
C ALA A 24 -92.74 83.43 20.51
N LYS A 25 -92.67 84.57 19.81
CA LYS A 25 -93.42 85.20 18.69
C LYS A 25 -92.46 86.25 18.07
N GLY A 26 -92.34 86.49 16.76
CA GLY A 26 -93.33 87.10 15.88
C GLY A 26 -93.25 88.65 15.91
N LEU A 27 -92.62 89.29 14.92
CA LEU A 27 -93.17 90.47 14.22
C LEU A 27 -92.36 90.85 12.96
N HIS A 28 -93.11 91.39 12.02
CA HIS A 28 -92.85 91.70 10.62
C HIS A 28 -92.26 93.12 10.43
N PHE A 29 -91.94 93.47 9.17
CA PHE A 29 -91.51 94.77 8.62
C PHE A 29 -90.00 95.08 8.75
N LEU A 30 -89.21 95.33 7.71
CA LEU A 30 -89.44 95.56 6.28
C LEU A 30 -88.13 95.30 5.53
N SER A 31 -88.29 94.76 4.32
CA SER A 31 -87.67 95.26 3.08
C SER A 31 -86.14 95.26 2.93
N SER A 32 -85.76 94.96 1.69
CA SER A 32 -84.52 95.42 1.05
C SER A 32 -83.29 94.52 1.18
N ARG A 33 -83.33 93.41 0.45
CA ARG A 33 -82.62 93.29 -0.84
C ARG A 33 -81.19 93.90 -0.89
N CYS A 34 -80.33 93.65 0.10
CA CYS A 34 -78.92 94.10 0.05
C CYS A 34 -77.89 93.30 0.86
N TRP A 35 -78.26 92.16 1.47
CA TRP A 35 -77.31 91.29 2.22
C TRP A 35 -76.90 90.01 1.45
N CYS A 36 -77.57 89.69 0.35
CA CYS A 36 -77.16 88.61 -0.56
C CYS A 36 -75.75 88.78 -1.14
N PRO A 37 -75.30 89.96 -1.62
CA PRO A 37 -74.01 90.04 -2.31
C PRO A 37 -72.83 89.74 -1.39
N VAL A 38 -72.86 90.19 -0.12
CA VAL A 38 -71.75 89.96 0.83
C VAL A 38 -71.64 88.49 1.22
N ALA A 39 -72.76 87.84 1.53
CA ALA A 39 -72.80 86.40 1.83
C ALA A 39 -72.41 85.55 0.60
N VAL A 40 -72.83 85.97 -0.61
CA VAL A 40 -72.41 85.35 -1.87
C VAL A 40 -70.90 85.52 -2.09
N THR A 41 -70.34 86.71 -1.86
CA THR A 41 -68.89 86.93 -2.00
C THR A 41 -68.06 86.13 -0.99
N LEU A 42 -68.49 86.03 0.27
CA LEU A 42 -67.84 85.20 1.29
C LEU A 42 -67.96 83.71 0.97
N GLY A 43 -69.11 83.26 0.46
CA GLY A 43 -69.30 81.89 0.00
C GLY A 43 -68.38 81.53 -1.16
N ILE A 44 -68.22 82.43 -2.14
CA ILE A 44 -67.28 82.28 -3.26
C ILE A 44 -65.83 82.23 -2.75
N LEU A 45 -65.46 83.10 -1.81
CA LEU A 45 -64.11 83.13 -1.22
C LEU A 45 -63.82 81.84 -0.44
N CYS A 46 -64.80 81.34 0.31
CA CYS A 46 -64.72 80.08 1.05
C CYS A 46 -64.63 78.87 0.10
N LEU A 47 -65.41 78.86 -0.98
CA LEU A 47 -65.31 77.83 -2.03
C LEU A 47 -63.94 77.86 -2.72
N GLY A 48 -63.40 79.04 -3.01
CA GLY A 48 -62.05 79.21 -3.55
C GLY A 48 -60.99 78.64 -2.61
N LEU A 49 -61.06 78.97 -1.31
CA LEU A 49 -60.17 78.42 -0.29
C LEU A 49 -60.30 76.89 -0.17
N LEU A 50 -61.52 76.35 -0.16
CA LEU A 50 -61.76 74.90 -0.15
C LEU A 50 -61.14 74.21 -1.37
N VAL A 51 -61.29 74.78 -2.55
CA VAL A 51 -60.67 74.26 -3.78
C VAL A 51 -59.15 74.29 -3.67
N THR A 52 -58.55 75.37 -3.17
CA THR A 52 -57.09 75.42 -2.98
C THR A 52 -56.58 74.41 -1.96
N ILE A 53 -57.32 74.19 -0.86
CA ILE A 53 -56.99 73.19 0.14
C ILE A 53 -57.08 71.78 -0.46
N ILE A 54 -58.12 71.48 -1.23
CA ILE A 54 -58.27 70.18 -1.91
C ILE A 54 -57.10 69.95 -2.88
N ILE A 55 -56.72 70.96 -3.67
CA ILE A 55 -55.57 70.88 -4.58
C ILE A 55 -54.28 70.61 -3.79
N LEU A 56 -54.05 71.33 -2.68
CA LEU A 56 -52.89 71.11 -1.82
C LEU A 56 -52.89 69.71 -1.19
N ILE A 57 -54.04 69.20 -0.76
CA ILE A 57 -54.20 67.83 -0.24
C ILE A 57 -53.86 66.81 -1.34
N MET A 58 -54.34 67.03 -2.57
CA MET A 58 -54.03 66.15 -3.71
C MET A 58 -52.55 66.18 -4.07
N GLN A 59 -51.90 67.36 -4.01
CA GLN A 59 -50.46 67.45 -4.22
C GLN A 59 -49.66 66.77 -3.09
N LEU A 60 -50.07 66.96 -1.84
CA LEU A 60 -49.48 66.27 -0.70
C LEU A 60 -49.65 64.75 -0.79
N SER A 61 -50.82 64.26 -1.23
CA SER A 61 -51.04 62.83 -1.43
C SER A 61 -50.16 62.28 -2.56
N GLN A 62 -50.06 62.98 -3.69
CA GLN A 62 -49.17 62.59 -4.79
C GLN A 62 -47.70 62.51 -4.37
N VAL A 63 -47.20 63.52 -3.65
CA VAL A 63 -45.82 63.53 -3.14
C VAL A 63 -45.60 62.43 -2.12
N SER A 64 -46.57 62.18 -1.22
CA SER A 64 -46.52 61.06 -0.27
C SER A 64 -46.43 59.70 -0.98
N ASP A 65 -47.23 59.49 -2.02
CA ASP A 65 -47.23 58.23 -2.77
C ASP A 65 -45.91 58.05 -3.53
N LEU A 66 -45.37 59.13 -4.10
CA LEU A 66 -44.04 59.14 -4.73
C LEU A 66 -42.93 58.77 -3.71
N LEU A 67 -42.98 59.33 -2.50
CA LEU A 67 -42.05 59.03 -1.42
C LEU A 67 -42.16 57.57 -0.94
N LYS A 68 -43.38 57.03 -0.82
CA LYS A 68 -43.60 55.61 -0.49
C LYS A 68 -43.03 54.68 -1.56
N GLN A 69 -43.22 55.01 -2.83
CA GLN A 69 -42.70 54.22 -3.94
C GLN A 69 -41.17 54.27 -4.00
N GLN A 70 -40.57 55.44 -3.74
CA GLN A 70 -39.13 55.57 -3.59
C GLN A 70 -38.60 54.74 -2.41
N GLN A 71 -39.27 54.78 -1.25
CA GLN A 71 -38.89 53.98 -0.10
C GLN A 71 -38.95 52.48 -0.39
N ALA A 72 -39.99 52.00 -1.07
CA ALA A 72 -40.12 50.61 -1.48
C ALA A 72 -39.03 50.19 -2.48
N ASN A 73 -38.62 51.08 -3.37
CA ASN A 73 -37.54 50.84 -4.32
C ASN A 73 -36.18 50.75 -3.61
N LEU A 74 -35.92 51.66 -2.65
CA LEU A 74 -34.69 51.66 -1.84
C LEU A 74 -34.60 50.41 -0.96
N THR A 75 -35.69 50.01 -0.30
CA THR A 75 -35.69 48.78 0.54
C THR A 75 -35.52 47.52 -0.31
N HIS A 76 -36.11 47.48 -1.51
CA HIS A 76 -35.89 46.38 -2.45
C HIS A 76 -34.43 46.30 -2.91
N GLN A 77 -33.82 47.45 -3.24
CA GLN A 77 -32.42 47.52 -3.63
C GLN A 77 -31.47 47.10 -2.50
N GLU A 78 -31.76 47.49 -1.25
CA GLU A 78 -30.98 47.09 -0.08
C GLU A 78 -31.06 45.58 0.14
N ASN A 79 -32.25 44.98 0.07
CA ASN A 79 -32.42 43.53 0.19
C ASN A 79 -31.68 42.76 -0.91
N ILE A 80 -31.68 43.28 -2.15
CA ILE A 80 -30.89 42.69 -3.24
C ILE A 80 -29.39 42.77 -2.93
N ARG A 81 -28.92 43.92 -2.45
CA ARG A 81 -27.52 44.15 -2.12
C ARG A 81 -27.05 43.27 -0.97
N GLU A 82 -27.86 43.14 0.07
CA GLU A 82 -27.60 42.22 1.19
C GLU A 82 -27.58 40.76 0.70
N GLY A 83 -28.51 40.36 -0.16
CA GLY A 83 -28.53 39.03 -0.78
C GLY A 83 -27.28 38.74 -1.61
N GLN A 84 -26.83 39.70 -2.42
CA GLN A 84 -25.57 39.61 -3.19
C GLN A 84 -24.35 39.55 -2.27
N SER A 85 -24.32 40.35 -1.20
CA SER A 85 -23.23 40.31 -0.21
C SER A 85 -23.17 38.97 0.52
N LEU A 86 -24.32 38.36 0.82
CA LEU A 86 -24.39 37.06 1.48
C LEU A 86 -23.96 35.94 0.52
N ALA A 87 -24.40 36.00 -0.75
CA ALA A 87 -24.01 35.07 -1.79
C ALA A 87 -22.50 35.11 -2.07
N GLN A 88 -21.91 36.30 -2.20
CA GLN A 88 -20.48 36.47 -2.40
C GLN A 88 -19.67 35.96 -1.19
N LYS A 89 -20.14 36.25 0.03
CA LYS A 89 -19.51 35.75 1.27
C LYS A 89 -19.58 34.22 1.39
N GLN A 90 -20.65 33.61 0.88
CA GLN A 90 -20.79 32.16 0.83
C GLN A 90 -19.83 31.54 -0.18
N GLU A 91 -19.68 32.14 -1.37
CA GLU A 91 -18.73 31.69 -2.39
C GLU A 91 -17.29 31.77 -1.90
N GLU A 92 -16.90 32.89 -1.26
CA GLU A 92 -15.59 33.04 -0.62
C GLU A 92 -15.34 32.00 0.47
N ARG A 93 -16.35 31.73 1.31
CA ARG A 93 -16.26 30.69 2.35
C ARG A 93 -16.09 29.30 1.75
N THR A 94 -16.84 28.96 0.69
CA THR A 94 -16.68 27.67 0.00
C THR A 94 -15.34 27.54 -0.71
N SER A 95 -14.82 28.63 -1.26
CA SER A 95 -13.50 28.67 -1.88
C SER A 95 -12.40 28.47 -0.83
N GLN A 96 -12.51 29.12 0.33
CA GLN A 96 -11.60 28.94 1.45
C GLN A 96 -11.63 27.52 2.02
N GLU A 97 -12.82 26.92 2.15
CA GLU A 97 -12.96 25.53 2.60
C GLU A 97 -12.26 24.56 1.65
N LEU A 98 -12.55 24.65 0.34
CA LEU A 98 -11.92 23.84 -0.70
C LEU A 98 -10.39 24.03 -0.74
N GLN A 99 -9.91 25.27 -0.55
CA GLN A 99 -8.48 25.55 -0.47
C GLN A 99 -7.83 24.92 0.78
N SER A 100 -8.53 24.93 1.92
CA SER A 100 -8.06 24.29 3.15
C SER A 100 -7.96 22.78 3.00
N GLU A 101 -9.01 22.14 2.47
CA GLU A 101 -9.02 20.70 2.20
C GLU A 101 -7.93 20.30 1.20
N LEU A 102 -7.77 21.08 0.13
CA LEU A 102 -6.73 20.82 -0.87
C LEU A 102 -5.34 20.97 -0.27
N LYS A 103 -5.11 21.99 0.57
CA LYS A 103 -3.83 22.20 1.25
C LYS A 103 -3.50 21.05 2.19
N GLU A 104 -4.45 20.60 3.00
CA GLU A 104 -4.29 19.47 3.91
C GLU A 104 -3.94 18.18 3.14
N MET A 105 -4.61 17.96 2.00
CA MET A 105 -4.33 16.82 1.13
C MET A 105 -2.91 16.89 0.55
N ILE A 106 -2.46 18.06 0.09
CA ILE A 106 -1.10 18.26 -0.42
C ILE A 106 -0.06 18.00 0.68
N GLU A 107 -0.28 18.53 1.89
CA GLU A 107 0.63 18.32 3.02
C GLU A 107 0.70 16.84 3.41
N THR A 108 -0.44 16.14 3.44
CA THR A 108 -0.51 14.70 3.71
C THR A 108 0.23 13.89 2.65
N LEU A 109 0.03 14.22 1.37
CA LEU A 109 0.71 13.55 0.26
C LEU A 109 2.22 13.80 0.29
N ALA A 110 2.65 15.02 0.60
CA ALA A 110 4.06 15.36 0.74
C ALA A 110 4.72 14.58 1.87
N GLN A 111 4.07 14.45 3.02
CA GLN A 111 4.56 13.64 4.15
C GLN A 111 4.68 12.16 3.76
N LYS A 112 3.65 11.60 3.12
CA LYS A 112 3.69 10.20 2.63
C LYS A 112 4.79 9.97 1.60
N LEU A 113 5.04 10.94 0.73
CA LEU A 113 6.10 10.86 -0.27
C LEU A 113 7.48 10.84 0.40
N GLU A 114 7.69 11.68 1.41
CA GLU A 114 8.93 11.73 2.18
C GLU A 114 9.17 10.43 2.97
N GLU A 115 8.13 9.90 3.61
CA GLU A 115 8.18 8.60 4.31
C GLU A 115 8.55 7.47 3.32
N LYS A 116 7.89 7.42 2.16
CA LYS A 116 8.23 6.47 1.10
C LYS A 116 9.65 6.64 0.58
N SER A 117 10.14 7.87 0.47
CA SER A 117 11.52 8.15 0.06
C SER A 117 12.53 7.57 1.06
N LYS A 118 12.27 7.73 2.36
CA LYS A 118 13.11 7.15 3.43
C LYS A 118 13.10 5.63 3.43
N GLU A 119 11.92 5.00 3.32
CA GLU A 119 11.81 3.54 3.18
C GLU A 119 12.61 3.03 1.97
N GLN A 120 12.53 3.74 0.85
CA GLN A 120 13.25 3.37 -0.37
C GLN A 120 14.77 3.50 -0.20
N MET A 121 15.25 4.54 0.50
CA MET A 121 16.67 4.72 0.79
C MET A 121 17.20 3.63 1.74
N GLU A 122 16.44 3.27 2.76
CA GLU A 122 16.78 2.17 3.68
C GLU A 122 16.86 0.83 2.92
N LEU A 123 15.86 0.53 2.08
CA LEU A 123 15.87 -0.68 1.26
C LEU A 123 17.05 -0.69 0.27
N HIS A 124 17.41 0.47 -0.28
CA HIS A 124 18.57 0.60 -1.16
C HIS A 124 19.87 0.30 -0.41
N TYR A 125 20.04 0.85 0.80
CA TYR A 125 21.19 0.58 1.65
C TYR A 125 21.30 -0.90 2.06
N GLN A 126 20.18 -1.53 2.40
CA GLN A 126 20.13 -2.97 2.70
C GLN A 126 20.53 -3.82 1.49
N ASN A 127 20.09 -3.46 0.28
CA ASN A 127 20.51 -4.15 -0.95
C ASN A 127 22.01 -4.03 -1.20
N LEU A 128 22.60 -2.85 -0.98
CA LEU A 128 24.05 -2.63 -1.09
C LEU A 128 24.83 -3.52 -0.11
N ASN A 129 24.40 -3.55 1.16
CA ASN A 129 25.03 -4.40 2.18
C ASN A 129 24.91 -5.89 1.82
N LEU A 130 23.76 -6.32 1.31
CA LEU A 130 23.56 -7.69 0.86
C LEU A 130 24.46 -8.04 -0.32
N GLN A 131 24.59 -7.14 -1.30
CA GLN A 131 25.51 -7.33 -2.42
C GLN A 131 26.96 -7.46 -1.97
N GLU A 132 27.39 -6.64 -0.99
CA GLU A 132 28.73 -6.74 -0.44
C GLU A 132 28.96 -8.03 0.35
N ALA A 133 27.97 -8.45 1.15
CA ALA A 133 28.01 -9.73 1.85
C ALA A 133 28.09 -10.92 0.87
N LEU A 134 27.32 -10.88 -0.22
CA LEU A 134 27.36 -11.89 -1.29
C LEU A 134 28.71 -11.89 -2.01
N LYS A 135 29.32 -10.73 -2.25
CA LYS A 135 30.66 -10.63 -2.84
C LYS A 135 31.74 -11.19 -1.89
N LYS A 136 31.62 -10.93 -0.59
CA LYS A 136 32.49 -11.54 0.43
C LYS A 136 32.31 -13.05 0.48
N ALA A 137 31.06 -13.54 0.49
CA ALA A 137 30.75 -14.96 0.44
C ALA A 137 31.25 -15.63 -0.85
N ALA A 138 31.17 -14.97 -1.99
CA ALA A 138 31.71 -15.47 -3.26
C ALA A 138 33.24 -15.60 -3.25
N ASN A 139 33.94 -14.75 -2.48
CA ASN A 139 35.38 -14.86 -2.26
C ASN A 139 35.76 -15.97 -1.26
N PHE A 140 34.81 -16.46 -0.46
CA PHE A 140 34.95 -17.72 0.27
C PHE A 140 34.51 -18.87 -0.65
N SER A 141 35.40 -19.29 -1.54
CA SER A 141 35.37 -20.70 -1.96
C SER A 141 35.43 -21.48 -0.64
N GLY A 142 34.42 -22.29 -0.33
CA GLY A 142 34.44 -23.13 0.85
C GLY A 142 35.72 -23.97 0.91
N PRO A 143 35.91 -24.78 1.95
CA PRO A 143 37.14 -25.58 2.09
C PRO A 143 37.40 -26.51 0.88
N CYS A 144 36.41 -26.72 0.02
CA CYS A 144 36.49 -27.52 -1.19
C CYS A 144 36.20 -26.73 -2.48
N PRO A 145 36.79 -27.13 -3.62
CA PRO A 145 36.45 -26.56 -4.92
C PRO A 145 34.98 -26.74 -5.28
N GLN A 146 34.51 -25.99 -6.27
CA GLN A 146 33.15 -26.14 -6.81
C GLN A 146 32.89 -27.59 -7.27
N ASP A 147 31.70 -28.11 -6.93
CA ASP A 147 31.25 -29.48 -7.22
C ASP A 147 32.05 -30.59 -6.49
N TRP A 148 32.66 -30.26 -5.35
CA TRP A 148 33.22 -31.23 -4.40
C TRP A 148 32.41 -31.17 -3.10
N LEU A 149 32.14 -32.35 -2.53
CA LEU A 149 31.49 -32.46 -1.23
C LEU A 149 32.54 -32.29 -0.14
N TRP A 150 32.27 -31.42 0.83
CA TRP A 150 33.14 -31.22 1.99
C TRP A 150 32.70 -32.12 3.15
N HIS A 151 33.64 -32.87 3.71
CA HIS A 151 33.45 -33.61 4.96
C HIS A 151 34.76 -33.67 5.73
N GLU A 152 34.73 -33.22 6.97
CA GLU A 152 35.90 -33.07 7.85
C GLU A 152 37.06 -32.31 7.20
N GLU A 153 38.23 -32.93 7.07
CA GLU A 153 39.44 -32.33 6.49
C GLU A 153 39.59 -32.61 4.98
N HIS A 154 38.56 -33.16 4.34
CA HIS A 154 38.64 -33.66 2.97
C HIS A 154 37.49 -33.16 2.08
N CYS A 155 37.79 -33.16 0.79
CA CYS A 155 36.92 -32.85 -0.31
C CYS A 155 36.77 -34.10 -1.17
N TYR A 156 35.53 -34.43 -1.54
CA TYR A 156 35.20 -35.64 -2.28
C TYR A 156 34.49 -35.31 -3.60
N ARG A 157 34.90 -35.96 -4.70
CA ARG A 157 34.25 -35.81 -6.00
C ARG A 157 33.95 -37.18 -6.60
N PHE A 158 32.69 -37.38 -6.96
CA PHE A 158 32.23 -38.55 -7.70
C PHE A 158 32.44 -38.28 -9.20
N SER A 159 33.04 -39.23 -9.92
CA SER A 159 33.29 -39.09 -11.35
C SER A 159 31.97 -39.08 -12.14
N SER A 160 31.96 -38.35 -13.26
CA SER A 160 30.84 -38.31 -14.21
C SER A 160 30.91 -39.44 -15.25
N SER A 161 32.01 -40.16 -15.31
CA SER A 161 32.27 -41.24 -16.26
C SER A 161 32.84 -42.45 -15.54
N SER A 162 32.61 -43.63 -16.10
CA SER A 162 33.14 -44.88 -15.59
C SER A 162 34.38 -45.32 -16.36
N PHE A 163 35.38 -45.79 -15.62
CA PHE A 163 36.66 -46.25 -16.15
C PHE A 163 37.13 -47.49 -15.38
N ASN A 164 38.13 -48.18 -15.92
CA ASN A 164 38.86 -49.18 -15.15
C ASN A 164 39.62 -48.50 -13.99
N TRP A 165 40.08 -49.30 -13.02
CA TRP A 165 40.64 -48.76 -11.78
C TRP A 165 41.87 -47.87 -12.02
N GLU A 166 42.77 -48.29 -12.92
CA GLU A 166 43.99 -47.54 -13.27
C GLU A 166 43.67 -46.18 -13.90
N ARG A 167 42.74 -46.13 -14.86
CA ARG A 167 42.33 -44.86 -15.48
C ARG A 167 41.51 -43.97 -14.54
N SER A 168 40.79 -44.57 -13.59
CA SER A 168 40.16 -43.84 -12.49
C SER A 168 41.18 -43.17 -11.58
N GLN A 169 42.29 -43.85 -11.27
CA GLN A 169 43.43 -43.27 -10.54
C GLN A 169 43.99 -42.06 -11.28
N GLU A 170 44.33 -42.22 -12.56
CA GLU A 170 44.85 -41.13 -13.41
C GLU A 170 43.90 -39.93 -13.46
N ASN A 171 42.59 -40.18 -13.55
CA ASN A 171 41.59 -39.12 -13.53
C ASN A 171 41.59 -38.36 -12.20
N CYS A 172 41.69 -39.04 -11.05
CA CYS A 172 41.80 -38.35 -9.77
C CYS A 172 43.10 -37.55 -9.65
N LEU A 173 44.24 -38.11 -10.10
CA LEU A 173 45.52 -37.42 -10.11
C LEU A 173 45.49 -36.15 -10.98
N SER A 174 44.77 -36.17 -12.11
CA SER A 174 44.59 -34.98 -12.96
C SER A 174 43.82 -33.83 -12.31
N LEU A 175 43.16 -34.09 -11.17
CA LEU A 175 42.39 -33.13 -10.38
C LEU A 175 43.12 -32.70 -9.09
N ASP A 176 44.43 -32.97 -9.01
CA ASP A 176 45.26 -32.82 -7.81
C ASP A 176 44.65 -33.55 -6.60
N ALA A 177 44.18 -34.78 -6.84
CA ALA A 177 43.52 -35.64 -5.87
C ALA A 177 44.03 -37.08 -5.95
N GLN A 178 43.61 -37.90 -5.01
CA GLN A 178 43.86 -39.35 -5.00
C GLN A 178 42.51 -40.09 -5.01
N MET A 179 42.49 -41.40 -5.26
CA MET A 179 41.25 -42.15 -5.07
C MET A 179 40.88 -42.22 -3.58
N LEU A 180 39.58 -42.37 -3.32
CA LEU A 180 39.02 -42.41 -1.97
C LEU A 180 39.78 -43.39 -1.07
N LYS A 181 40.23 -42.88 0.08
CA LYS A 181 40.77 -43.67 1.18
C LYS A 181 39.81 -43.56 2.35
N ILE A 182 39.44 -44.69 2.94
CA ILE A 182 38.52 -44.73 4.07
C ILE A 182 39.34 -45.01 5.32
N ASN A 183 39.52 -43.99 6.16
CA ASN A 183 40.33 -44.10 7.38
C ASN A 183 39.48 -44.41 8.61
N SER A 184 38.22 -43.98 8.63
CA SER A 184 37.31 -44.12 9.77
C SER A 184 35.95 -44.70 9.36
N THR A 185 35.17 -45.10 10.37
CA THR A 185 33.75 -45.44 10.17
C THR A 185 32.94 -44.24 9.71
N ASP A 186 33.36 -43.03 10.09
CA ASP A 186 32.67 -41.79 9.79
C ASP A 186 32.86 -41.42 8.30
N ASP A 187 34.09 -41.59 7.77
CA ASP A 187 34.37 -41.51 6.32
C ASP A 187 33.43 -42.45 5.54
N LEU A 188 33.31 -43.70 6.00
CA LEU A 188 32.49 -44.71 5.34
C LEU A 188 31.00 -44.33 5.38
N GLU A 189 30.51 -43.85 6.53
CA GLU A 189 29.12 -43.41 6.68
C GLU A 189 28.79 -42.21 5.79
N PHE A 190 29.69 -41.23 5.72
CA PHE A 190 29.53 -40.10 4.82
C PHE A 190 29.44 -40.55 3.36
N ILE A 191 30.36 -41.41 2.90
CA ILE A 191 30.35 -41.91 1.52
C ILE A 191 29.11 -42.76 1.23
N LYS A 192 28.64 -43.54 2.21
CA LYS A 192 27.37 -44.28 2.12
C LYS A 192 26.19 -43.34 1.87
N GLN A 193 26.08 -42.28 2.65
CA GLN A 193 25.00 -41.30 2.51
C GLN A 193 25.10 -40.54 1.18
N ALA A 194 26.31 -40.09 0.81
CA ALA A 194 26.56 -39.37 -0.44
C ALA A 194 26.24 -40.22 -1.69
N SER A 195 26.42 -41.54 -1.60
CA SER A 195 26.13 -42.48 -2.70
C SER A 195 24.77 -43.17 -2.61
N ALA A 196 23.95 -42.89 -1.59
CA ALA A 196 22.73 -43.64 -1.28
C ALA A 196 21.69 -43.66 -2.42
N HIS A 197 21.63 -42.58 -3.20
CA HIS A 197 20.69 -42.43 -4.33
C HIS A 197 21.22 -43.05 -5.64
N SER A 198 22.48 -43.52 -5.65
CA SER A 198 23.11 -44.12 -6.83
C SER A 198 23.13 -45.64 -6.71
N ASN A 199 22.78 -46.31 -7.81
CA ASN A 199 22.96 -47.75 -7.94
C ASN A 199 24.31 -48.13 -8.59
N PHE A 200 25.12 -47.16 -8.97
CA PHE A 200 26.39 -47.40 -9.65
C PHE A 200 27.49 -47.83 -8.68
N PRO A 201 28.43 -48.69 -9.13
CA PRO A 201 29.64 -48.98 -8.38
C PRO A 201 30.63 -47.81 -8.48
N PHE A 202 31.32 -47.54 -7.38
CA PHE A 202 32.34 -46.49 -7.27
C PHE A 202 33.67 -47.05 -6.77
N TRP A 203 34.70 -47.07 -7.61
CA TRP A 203 36.07 -47.40 -7.25
C TRP A 203 36.58 -46.55 -6.09
N THR A 204 37.33 -47.21 -5.22
CA THR A 204 38.11 -46.63 -4.13
C THR A 204 39.61 -46.83 -4.40
N GLY A 205 40.47 -46.19 -3.62
CA GLY A 205 41.92 -46.37 -3.72
C GLY A 205 42.45 -47.70 -3.19
N LEU A 206 41.58 -48.62 -2.75
CA LEU A 206 41.97 -49.89 -2.17
C LEU A 206 42.10 -50.98 -3.24
N SER A 207 43.26 -51.62 -3.29
CA SER A 207 43.54 -52.70 -4.25
C SER A 207 44.42 -53.80 -3.65
N GLN A 208 44.45 -54.94 -4.34
CA GLN A 208 45.25 -56.10 -4.00
C GLN A 208 45.77 -56.76 -5.29
N ARG A 209 47.10 -56.82 -5.46
CA ARG A 209 47.71 -57.42 -6.66
C ARG A 209 47.59 -58.95 -6.70
N ASN A 210 47.60 -59.60 -5.54
CA ASN A 210 47.53 -61.06 -5.41
C ASN A 210 46.78 -61.41 -4.12
N PRO A 211 45.88 -62.41 -4.11
CA PRO A 211 45.19 -62.88 -2.91
C PRO A 211 46.09 -63.21 -1.71
N SER A 212 47.36 -63.57 -1.96
CA SER A 212 48.35 -63.84 -0.90
C SER A 212 48.96 -62.58 -0.27
N TYR A 213 48.66 -61.39 -0.79
CA TYR A 213 49.17 -60.11 -0.30
C TYR A 213 48.11 -59.33 0.47
N ALA A 214 48.54 -58.33 1.25
CA ALA A 214 47.61 -57.43 1.92
C ALA A 214 46.85 -56.54 0.93
N TRP A 215 45.65 -56.14 1.32
CA TRP A 215 44.91 -55.04 0.67
C TRP A 215 45.55 -53.71 1.09
N LEU A 216 45.92 -52.89 0.11
CA LEU A 216 46.65 -51.64 0.31
C LEU A 216 45.91 -50.48 -0.33
N TRP A 217 45.90 -49.35 0.38
CA TRP A 217 45.52 -48.05 -0.16
C TRP A 217 46.65 -47.49 -1.05
N GLU A 218 46.36 -46.43 -1.81
CA GLU A 218 47.34 -45.80 -2.72
C GLU A 218 48.58 -45.26 -1.99
N ASP A 219 48.44 -44.89 -0.72
CA ASP A 219 49.56 -44.46 0.14
C ASP A 219 50.36 -45.63 0.75
N GLY A 220 50.03 -46.88 0.38
CA GLY A 220 50.66 -48.10 0.87
C GLY A 220 50.21 -48.55 2.25
N SER A 221 49.30 -47.82 2.91
CA SER A 221 48.75 -48.24 4.20
C SER A 221 47.81 -49.44 4.04
N PRO A 222 47.80 -50.40 4.98
CA PRO A 222 46.95 -51.58 4.89
C PRO A 222 45.50 -51.27 5.26
N LEU A 223 44.56 -52.07 4.74
CA LEU A 223 43.17 -52.06 5.18
C LEU A 223 43.07 -52.40 6.68
N MET A 224 42.42 -51.53 7.45
CA MET A 224 42.09 -51.80 8.85
C MET A 224 40.79 -52.63 8.93
N SER A 225 40.88 -53.83 9.51
CA SER A 225 39.79 -54.83 9.51
C SER A 225 38.52 -54.42 10.27
N HIS A 226 38.56 -53.38 11.10
CA HIS A 226 37.43 -52.92 11.90
C HIS A 226 36.56 -51.87 11.18
N VAL A 227 37.01 -51.29 10.06
CA VAL A 227 36.29 -50.21 9.38
C VAL A 227 35.15 -50.77 8.50
N PHE A 228 35.44 -51.82 7.73
CA PHE A 228 34.45 -52.55 6.93
C PHE A 228 34.92 -53.95 6.57
N ARG A 229 33.98 -54.78 6.10
CA ARG A 229 34.26 -56.09 5.52
C ARG A 229 34.13 -56.04 4.01
N LEU A 230 35.17 -56.51 3.31
CA LEU A 230 35.14 -56.70 1.86
C LEU A 230 34.29 -57.92 1.49
N GLN A 231 33.51 -57.77 0.43
CA GLN A 231 32.67 -58.81 -0.16
C GLN A 231 33.04 -59.04 -1.64
N GLY A 232 32.51 -60.08 -2.27
CA GLY A 232 32.78 -60.37 -3.69
C GLY A 232 34.07 -61.15 -3.92
N ALA A 233 34.83 -60.78 -4.96
CA ALA A 233 35.96 -61.53 -5.51
C ALA A 233 37.26 -61.43 -4.69
N VAL A 234 37.16 -61.39 -3.35
CA VAL A 234 38.30 -61.12 -2.43
C VAL A 234 39.44 -62.13 -2.55
N PHE A 235 39.12 -63.40 -2.82
CA PHE A 235 40.11 -64.48 -2.94
C PHE A 235 40.42 -64.85 -4.40
N GLN A 236 39.83 -64.13 -5.37
CA GLN A 236 40.06 -64.39 -6.79
C GLN A 236 41.39 -63.81 -7.23
N LYS A 237 42.09 -64.56 -8.09
CA LYS A 237 43.38 -64.15 -8.64
C LYS A 237 43.19 -63.65 -10.07
N TYR A 238 43.25 -62.34 -10.26
CA TYR A 238 43.28 -61.70 -11.58
C TYR A 238 44.69 -61.22 -11.92
N PRO A 239 45.16 -61.32 -13.17
CA PRO A 239 46.45 -60.76 -13.59
C PRO A 239 46.57 -59.24 -13.35
N SER A 240 45.45 -58.53 -13.51
CA SER A 240 45.26 -57.10 -13.25
C SER A 240 45.13 -56.75 -11.77
N GLY A 241 45.03 -57.74 -10.89
CA GLY A 241 44.68 -57.57 -9.48
C GLY A 241 43.17 -57.43 -9.23
N THR A 242 42.84 -57.31 -7.95
CA THR A 242 41.48 -57.14 -7.44
C THR A 242 41.39 -55.76 -6.78
N CYS A 243 40.36 -55.00 -7.11
CA CYS A 243 40.17 -53.62 -6.70
C CYS A 243 38.85 -53.47 -5.95
N ALA A 244 38.79 -52.53 -5.00
CA ALA A 244 37.61 -52.35 -4.17
C ALA A 244 36.74 -51.19 -4.64
N TYR A 245 35.42 -51.42 -4.65
CA TYR A 245 34.41 -50.42 -4.96
C TYR A 245 33.30 -50.39 -3.90
N ILE A 246 32.62 -49.25 -3.80
CA ILE A 246 31.42 -49.09 -2.99
C ILE A 246 30.18 -49.16 -3.88
N GLN A 247 29.18 -49.91 -3.44
CA GLN A 247 27.86 -49.94 -4.04
C GLN A 247 26.81 -50.19 -2.97
N ARG A 248 25.74 -49.38 -2.94
CA ARG A 248 24.65 -49.50 -1.94
C ARG A 248 25.16 -49.56 -0.50
N GLY A 249 26.22 -48.81 -0.23
CA GLY A 249 26.84 -48.71 1.09
C GLY A 249 27.62 -49.93 1.58
N ALA A 250 27.85 -50.94 0.74
CA ALA A 250 28.79 -52.02 1.04
C ALA A 250 30.05 -51.91 0.16
N VAL A 251 31.17 -52.41 0.67
CA VAL A 251 32.45 -52.43 -0.05
C VAL A 251 32.66 -53.83 -0.64
N PHE A 252 32.89 -53.88 -1.93
CA PHE A 252 33.07 -55.10 -2.72
C PHE A 252 34.43 -55.09 -3.40
N ALA A 253 34.91 -56.28 -3.75
CA ALA A 253 36.14 -56.53 -4.47
C ALA A 253 35.83 -57.17 -5.83
N GLU A 254 36.46 -56.68 -6.89
CA GLU A 254 36.29 -57.21 -8.25
C GLU A 254 37.53 -56.93 -9.12
N ASN A 255 37.63 -57.59 -10.27
CA ASN A 255 38.70 -57.38 -11.23
C ASN A 255 38.86 -55.90 -11.64
N CYS A 256 40.08 -55.37 -11.48
CA CYS A 256 40.43 -53.98 -11.74
C CYS A 256 40.18 -53.50 -13.19
N ILE A 257 40.02 -54.42 -14.16
CA ILE A 257 39.73 -54.05 -15.56
C ILE A 257 38.27 -53.67 -15.81
N LEU A 258 37.37 -53.97 -14.88
CA LEU A 258 35.96 -53.61 -15.03
C LEU A 258 35.77 -52.10 -14.92
N ASN A 259 34.75 -51.58 -15.60
CA ASN A 259 34.43 -50.17 -15.53
C ASN A 259 33.50 -49.87 -14.36
N ALA A 260 33.89 -48.93 -13.52
CA ALA A 260 33.05 -48.35 -12.49
C ALA A 260 33.28 -46.83 -12.45
N PHE A 261 32.37 -46.10 -11.82
CA PHE A 261 32.65 -44.71 -11.47
C PHE A 261 33.72 -44.69 -10.38
N SER A 262 34.22 -43.53 -9.99
CA SER A 262 35.27 -43.42 -8.97
C SER A 262 34.98 -42.27 -8.04
N ILE A 263 35.52 -42.34 -6.83
CA ILE A 263 35.48 -41.24 -5.87
C ILE A 263 36.90 -40.74 -5.71
N CYS A 264 37.13 -39.47 -6.04
CA CYS A 264 38.38 -38.78 -5.78
C CYS A 264 38.30 -38.05 -4.45
N GLN A 265 39.41 -37.95 -3.73
CA GLN A 265 39.54 -37.20 -2.50
C GLN A 265 40.79 -36.30 -2.50
N LYS A 266 40.68 -35.14 -1.86
CA LYS A 266 41.85 -34.30 -1.54
C LYS A 266 41.61 -33.51 -0.26
N LYS A 267 42.68 -32.96 0.32
CA LYS A 267 42.57 -32.17 1.55
C LYS A 267 41.78 -30.88 1.30
N ALA A 268 40.95 -30.54 2.26
CA ALA A 268 40.24 -29.27 2.27
C ALA A 268 41.21 -28.11 2.56
N THR A 269 41.05 -27.01 1.84
CA THR A 269 41.79 -25.77 2.07
C THR A 269 41.18 -25.07 3.28
N LEU A 270 41.64 -25.42 4.48
CA LEU A 270 41.29 -24.69 5.68
C LEU A 270 42.07 -23.37 5.69
N LEU A 271 41.43 -22.28 5.25
CA LEU A 271 41.96 -20.94 5.48
C LEU A 271 41.98 -20.72 7.00
N ARG A 272 43.18 -20.71 7.59
CA ARG A 272 43.34 -20.23 8.97
C ARG A 272 42.93 -18.77 9.00
N ALA A 273 41.85 -18.47 9.72
CA ALA A 273 41.56 -17.09 10.09
C ALA A 273 42.76 -16.55 10.86
N GLN A 274 43.39 -15.50 10.34
CA GLN A 274 44.39 -14.70 11.06
C GLN A 274 43.69 -13.73 12.00
#